data_AF-A0A9E6R3N5-F1
#
_entry.id   AF-A0A9E6R3N5-F1
#
_cell.length_a   1.000
_cell.length_b   1.000
_cell.length_c   1.000
_cell.angle_alpha   90.00
_cell.angle_beta   90.00
_cell.angle_gamma   90.00
#
_symmetry.space_group_name_H-M   'P 1'
#
loop_
_entity.id
_entity.type
_entity.pdbx_description
1 polymer ?
#
loop_
_entity_poly.entity_id
_entity_poly.type
_entity_poly.pdbx_seq_one_letter_code
_entity_poly.pdbx_strand_id
1 'polypeptide(L)'
;MLCLLIAAVLGLTGSGGYFSSQKLQAGPHQIELPAISRWAAADSMTMTVNAPAGSTAVLVPAQFGDVFSIESISPQPASVVGTAEGDEFTFDLQPSNGTVTIDFALRATNPAWLRQLGEFRVNGAESGAASVTVLP
;
A
#
# COMPACT_ATOMS: atom_id res chain seq x y z
N MET A 1 -2.55 34.08 0.45
CA MET A 1 -3.45 33.26 -0.41
C MET A 1 -2.74 32.67 -1.63
N LEU A 2 -1.82 33.40 -2.28
CA LEU A 2 -1.08 32.91 -3.46
C LEU A 2 -0.11 31.74 -3.20
N CYS A 3 0.50 31.64 -2.00
CA CYS A 3 1.49 30.61 -1.70
C CYS A 3 0.91 29.18 -1.58
N LEU A 4 -0.36 29.04 -1.18
CA LEU A 4 -1.05 27.74 -1.08
C LEU A 4 -1.33 27.14 -2.46
N LEU A 5 -1.62 27.99 -3.45
CA LEU A 5 -1.86 27.56 -4.83
C LEU A 5 -0.58 27.03 -5.49
N ILE A 6 0.58 27.61 -5.18
CA ILE A 6 1.87 27.15 -5.72
C ILE A 6 2.25 25.79 -5.11
N ALA A 7 2.00 25.58 -3.82
CA ALA A 7 2.21 24.28 -3.17
C ALA A 7 1.24 23.18 -3.68
N ALA A 8 0.00 23.55 -4.02
CA ALA A 8 -0.96 22.64 -4.64
C ALA A 8 -0.57 22.25 -6.08
N VAL A 9 0.00 23.19 -6.86
CA VAL A 9 0.49 22.93 -8.23
C VAL A 9 1.77 22.10 -8.24
N LEU A 10 2.61 22.20 -7.21
CA LEU A 10 3.84 21.41 -7.05
C LEU A 10 3.61 19.97 -6.55
N GLY A 11 2.36 19.50 -6.50
CA GLY A 11 2.04 18.14 -6.08
C GLY A 11 2.27 17.87 -4.59
N LEU A 12 2.61 18.87 -3.78
CA LEU A 12 2.95 18.67 -2.36
C LEU A 12 1.78 18.20 -1.47
N THR A 13 0.54 18.25 -1.98
CA THR A 13 -0.67 17.82 -1.25
C THR A 13 -1.66 17.03 -2.14
N GLY A 14 -1.24 16.70 -3.37
CA GLY A 14 -1.95 15.79 -4.26
C GLY A 14 -1.42 14.37 -4.10
N SER A 15 -2.14 13.39 -4.64
CA SER A 15 -1.86 11.95 -4.66
C SER A 15 -0.58 11.56 -5.44
N GLY A 16 0.49 12.36 -5.36
CA GLY A 16 1.73 12.21 -6.13
C GLY A 16 2.88 13.12 -5.67
N GLY A 17 2.80 13.71 -4.47
CA GLY A 17 3.91 14.49 -3.91
C GLY A 17 5.00 13.58 -3.34
N TYR A 18 6.27 13.99 -3.43
CA TYR A 18 7.40 13.20 -2.92
C TYR A 18 7.31 12.85 -1.42
N PHE A 19 6.50 13.60 -0.65
CA PHE A 19 6.25 13.38 0.78
C PHE A 19 4.86 12.81 1.10
N SER A 20 4.03 12.50 0.08
CA SER A 20 2.71 11.91 0.31
C SER A 20 2.74 10.38 0.42
N SER A 21 3.84 9.74 0.03
CA SER A 21 4.06 8.30 0.19
C SER A 21 5.12 7.99 1.27
N GLN A 22 5.03 6.79 1.82
CA GLN A 22 6.06 6.18 2.65
C GLN A 22 6.52 4.89 1.97
N LYS A 23 7.81 4.56 2.16
CA LYS A 23 8.40 3.32 1.67
C LYS A 23 8.79 2.46 2.87
N LEU A 24 8.34 1.22 2.84
CA LEU A 24 8.63 0.20 3.84
C LEU A 24 9.41 -0.93 3.17
N GLN A 25 10.30 -1.54 3.93
CA GLN A 25 11.08 -2.68 3.48
C GLN A 25 10.61 -3.93 4.22
N ALA A 26 10.32 -5.00 3.48
CA ALA A 26 9.99 -6.32 4.00
C ALA A 26 10.99 -7.33 3.40
N GLY A 27 12.13 -7.53 4.08
CA GLY A 27 13.24 -8.32 3.51
C GLY A 27 13.75 -7.72 2.19
N PRO A 28 13.81 -8.47 1.07
CA PRO A 28 14.19 -7.93 -0.24
C PRO A 28 13.04 -7.22 -0.98
N HIS A 29 11.85 -7.14 -0.39
CA HIS A 29 10.65 -6.56 -0.99
C HIS A 29 10.43 -5.13 -0.50
N GLN A 30 9.91 -4.26 -1.37
CA GLN A 30 9.59 -2.87 -1.03
C GLN A 30 8.08 -2.66 -1.14
N ILE A 31 7.53 -1.90 -0.21
CA ILE A 31 6.12 -1.54 -0.15
C ILE A 31 6.04 -0.03 -0.13
N GLU A 32 5.33 0.56 -1.07
CA GLU A 32 5.07 1.99 -1.12
C GLU A 32 3.57 2.23 -0.97
N LEU A 33 3.20 3.09 -0.04
CA LEU A 33 1.80 3.37 0.32
C LEU A 33 1.65 4.83 0.76
N PRO A 34 0.45 5.41 0.74
CA PRO A 34 0.25 6.79 1.17
C PRO A 34 0.59 6.97 2.65
N ALA A 35 1.40 7.98 2.95
CA ALA A 35 1.56 8.55 4.29
C ALA A 35 0.44 9.58 4.58
N ILE A 36 -0.02 10.26 3.53
CA ILE A 36 -1.13 11.21 3.56
C ILE A 36 -2.09 10.87 2.42
N SER A 37 -3.36 10.65 2.76
CA SER A 37 -4.44 10.36 1.82
C SER A 37 -5.58 11.38 2.01
N ARG A 38 -6.52 11.42 1.07
CA ARG A 38 -7.72 12.26 1.15
C ARG A 38 -8.95 11.38 1.14
N TRP A 39 -9.90 11.71 2.01
CA TRP A 39 -11.15 10.97 2.13
C TRP A 39 -11.89 10.96 0.79
N ALA A 40 -12.40 9.79 0.42
CA ALA A 40 -13.09 9.54 -0.85
C ALA A 40 -12.27 9.84 -2.12
N ALA A 41 -10.94 10.05 -2.02
CA ALA A 41 -10.05 10.13 -3.17
C ALA A 41 -9.50 8.75 -3.56
N ALA A 42 -9.05 8.63 -4.80
CA ALA A 42 -8.30 7.46 -5.26
C ALA A 42 -6.85 7.57 -4.80
N ASP A 43 -6.33 6.46 -4.27
CA ASP A 43 -4.93 6.28 -3.88
C ASP A 43 -4.43 4.92 -4.39
N SER A 44 -3.13 4.66 -4.21
CA SER A 44 -2.54 3.37 -4.56
C SER A 44 -1.51 2.93 -3.54
N MET A 45 -1.42 1.61 -3.33
CA MET A 45 -0.29 0.96 -2.70
C MET A 45 0.41 0.07 -3.72
N THR A 46 1.72 0.20 -3.82
CA THR A 46 2.55 -0.51 -4.79
C THR A 46 3.55 -1.37 -4.04
N MET A 47 3.57 -2.66 -4.33
CA MET A 47 4.52 -3.61 -3.75
C MET A 47 5.47 -4.09 -4.83
N THR A 48 6.76 -3.83 -4.66
CA THR A 48 7.82 -4.34 -5.53
C THR A 48 8.39 -5.58 -4.90
N VAL A 49 8.12 -6.73 -5.50
CA VAL A 49 8.51 -8.04 -4.97
C VAL A 49 9.56 -8.68 -5.87
N ASN A 50 10.61 -9.25 -5.27
CA ASN A 50 11.48 -10.18 -5.97
C ASN A 50 10.77 -11.54 -6.01
N ALA A 51 10.44 -12.04 -7.20
CA ALA A 51 9.68 -13.28 -7.39
C ALA A 51 10.56 -14.35 -8.06
N PRO A 52 11.57 -14.92 -7.35
CA PRO A 52 12.38 -16.01 -7.87
C PRO A 52 11.60 -17.33 -7.92
N ALA A 53 10.54 -17.44 -7.10
CA ALA A 53 9.61 -18.55 -7.07
C ALA A 53 8.28 -18.14 -7.71
N GLY A 54 7.57 -19.11 -8.30
CA GLY A 54 6.32 -18.87 -9.03
C GLY A 54 5.12 -18.45 -8.17
N SER A 55 5.25 -18.43 -6.85
CA SER A 55 4.19 -18.02 -5.93
C SER A 55 4.74 -17.05 -4.89
N THR A 56 3.99 -15.97 -4.61
CA THR A 56 4.33 -14.94 -3.63
C THR A 56 3.14 -14.70 -2.71
N ALA A 57 3.36 -14.84 -1.40
CA ALA A 57 2.37 -14.55 -0.38
C ALA A 57 2.56 -13.13 0.16
N VAL A 58 1.47 -12.38 0.28
CA VAL A 58 1.42 -11.01 0.78
C VAL A 58 0.35 -10.92 1.85
N LEU A 59 0.71 -10.56 3.08
CA LEU A 59 -0.23 -10.29 4.15
C LEU A 59 -0.47 -8.77 4.25
N VAL A 60 -1.73 -8.37 4.07
CA VAL A 60 -2.22 -7.02 4.36
C VAL A 60 -2.85 -7.05 5.75
N PRO A 61 -2.33 -6.30 6.73
CA PRO A 61 -2.79 -6.36 8.11
C PRO A 61 -4.25 -5.92 8.27
N ALA A 62 -4.97 -6.52 9.21
CA ALA A 62 -6.39 -6.23 9.44
C ALA A 62 -6.68 -4.74 9.70
N GLN A 63 -5.77 -4.04 10.38
CA GLN A 63 -5.91 -2.61 10.69
C GLN A 63 -5.88 -1.72 9.43
N PHE A 64 -5.37 -2.23 8.31
CA PHE A 64 -5.42 -1.53 7.03
C PHE A 64 -6.87 -1.36 6.55
N GLY A 65 -7.70 -2.39 6.70
CA GLY A 65 -9.12 -2.38 6.30
C GLY A 65 -9.98 -1.39 7.10
N ASP A 66 -9.51 -0.95 8.27
CA ASP A 66 -10.16 0.09 9.07
C ASP A 66 -10.02 1.50 8.47
N VAL A 67 -9.13 1.68 7.49
CA VAL A 67 -8.82 3.00 6.91
C VAL A 67 -8.98 3.00 5.39
N PHE A 68 -8.62 1.90 4.72
CA PHE A 68 -8.64 1.79 3.27
C PHE A 68 -9.52 0.62 2.83
N SER A 69 -10.32 0.87 1.79
CA SER A 69 -10.92 -0.18 0.99
C SER A 69 -10.02 -0.45 -0.21
N ILE A 70 -9.77 -1.72 -0.50
CA ILE A 70 -9.10 -2.14 -1.75
C ILE A 70 -10.15 -2.19 -2.86
N GLU A 71 -9.99 -1.38 -3.89
CA GLU A 71 -10.91 -1.30 -5.04
C GLU A 71 -10.55 -2.29 -6.13
N SER A 72 -9.25 -2.48 -6.38
CA SER A 72 -8.73 -3.43 -7.35
C SER A 72 -7.28 -3.78 -7.06
N ILE A 73 -6.81 -4.90 -7.61
CA ILE A 73 -5.44 -5.40 -7.43
C ILE A 73 -4.94 -5.86 -8.80
N SER A 74 -3.70 -5.52 -9.16
CA SER A 74 -3.04 -5.91 -10.39
C SER A 74 -1.57 -6.29 -10.13
N PRO A 75 -1.10 -7.50 -10.49
CA PRO A 75 -1.87 -8.59 -11.10
C PRO A 75 -2.92 -9.16 -10.14
N GLN A 76 -3.88 -9.90 -10.68
CA GLN A 76 -4.92 -10.52 -9.86
C GLN A 76 -4.32 -11.63 -8.97
N PRO A 77 -4.65 -11.67 -7.66
CA PRO A 77 -4.20 -12.76 -6.79
C PRO A 77 -4.85 -14.08 -7.21
N ALA A 78 -4.10 -15.18 -7.08
CA ALA A 78 -4.58 -16.53 -7.28
C ALA A 78 -5.54 -16.95 -6.16
N SER A 79 -5.31 -16.50 -4.92
CA SER A 79 -6.22 -16.69 -3.79
C SER A 79 -6.10 -15.58 -2.75
N VAL A 80 -7.16 -15.39 -1.99
CA VAL A 80 -7.20 -14.49 -0.82
C VAL A 80 -7.80 -15.25 0.35
N VAL A 81 -7.13 -15.23 1.50
CA VAL A 81 -7.58 -15.89 2.72
C VAL A 81 -7.59 -14.88 3.86
N GLY A 82 -8.76 -14.63 4.43
CA GLY A 82 -8.88 -13.82 5.65
C GLY A 82 -8.40 -14.59 6.86
N THR A 83 -7.50 -13.98 7.63
CA THR A 83 -6.94 -14.53 8.88
C THR A 83 -7.20 -13.57 10.04
N ALA A 84 -6.84 -13.97 11.26
CA ALA A 84 -6.89 -13.06 12.41
C ALA A 84 -5.88 -11.89 12.31
N GLU A 85 -4.81 -12.04 11.52
CA GLU A 85 -3.77 -11.02 11.35
C GLU A 85 -4.13 -10.04 10.21
N GLY A 86 -4.97 -10.46 9.27
CA GLY A 86 -5.35 -9.69 8.09
C GLY A 86 -5.66 -10.59 6.90
N ASP A 87 -5.69 -9.99 5.71
CA ASP A 87 -5.94 -10.72 4.46
C ASP A 87 -4.61 -11.16 3.84
N GLU A 88 -4.46 -12.47 3.64
CA GLU A 88 -3.32 -13.06 2.95
C GLU A 88 -3.66 -13.28 1.48
N PHE A 89 -2.95 -12.57 0.60
CA PHE A 89 -3.05 -12.65 -0.84
C PHE A 89 -1.92 -13.53 -1.37
N THR A 90 -2.27 -14.56 -2.15
CA THR A 90 -1.29 -15.38 -2.87
C THR A 90 -1.31 -15.00 -4.34
N PHE A 91 -0.15 -14.71 -4.91
CA PHE A 91 0.03 -14.34 -6.30
C PHE A 91 0.87 -15.38 -7.03
N ASP A 92 0.35 -15.91 -8.13
CA ASP A 92 1.12 -16.77 -9.03
C ASP A 92 1.84 -15.88 -10.06
N LEU A 93 3.05 -15.45 -9.68
CA LEU A 93 3.87 -14.57 -10.51
C LEU A 93 4.78 -15.41 -11.39
N GLN A 94 4.95 -15.00 -12.65
CA GLN A 94 5.92 -15.67 -13.53
C GLN A 94 7.33 -15.54 -12.91
N PRO A 95 8.05 -16.66 -12.67
CA PRO A 95 9.41 -16.61 -12.16
C PRO A 95 10.27 -15.70 -13.03
N SER A 96 10.91 -14.71 -12.41
CA SER A 96 11.79 -13.79 -13.12
C SER A 96 13.03 -13.51 -12.29
N ASN A 97 14.14 -13.22 -12.96
CA ASN A 97 15.37 -12.77 -12.30
C ASN A 97 15.30 -11.30 -11.84
N GLY A 98 14.12 -10.69 -11.89
CA GLY A 98 13.88 -9.28 -11.60
C GLY A 98 12.78 -9.08 -10.56
N THR A 99 12.32 -7.83 -10.47
CA THR A 99 11.22 -7.45 -9.58
C THR A 99 9.91 -7.37 -10.35
N VAL A 100 8.84 -7.82 -9.71
CA VAL A 100 7.46 -7.68 -10.18
C VAL A 100 6.75 -6.66 -9.30
N THR A 101 5.90 -5.85 -9.91
CA THR A 101 5.09 -4.85 -9.21
C THR A 101 3.67 -5.36 -9.03
N ILE A 102 3.15 -5.24 -7.82
CA ILE A 102 1.75 -5.50 -7.47
C ILE A 102 1.14 -4.17 -7.01
N ASP A 103 0.16 -3.68 -7.75
CA ASP A 103 -0.55 -2.43 -7.50
C ASP A 103 -1.93 -2.71 -6.91
N PHE A 104 -2.22 -2.05 -5.79
CA PHE A 104 -3.50 -2.05 -5.13
C PHE A 104 -4.11 -0.66 -5.30
N ALA A 105 -5.27 -0.57 -5.96
CA ALA A 105 -6.05 0.65 -5.97
C ALA A 105 -6.80 0.77 -4.65
N LEU A 106 -6.68 1.91 -3.98
CA LEU A 106 -7.19 2.15 -2.65
C LEU A 106 -8.17 3.32 -2.66
N ARG A 107 -9.14 3.25 -1.74
CA ARG A 107 -9.95 4.41 -1.36
C ARG A 107 -10.02 4.51 0.16
N ALA A 108 -9.68 5.67 0.70
CA ALA A 108 -9.85 5.92 2.12
C ALA A 108 -11.34 5.98 2.48
N THR A 109 -11.76 5.18 3.46
CA THR A 109 -13.16 5.01 3.85
C THR A 109 -13.61 6.07 4.85
N ASN A 110 -12.70 6.57 5.68
CA ASN A 110 -12.95 7.62 6.67
C ASN A 110 -11.73 8.51 6.91
N PRO A 111 -11.93 9.76 7.35
CA PRO A 111 -10.85 10.59 7.88
C PRO A 111 -10.16 9.91 9.07
N ALA A 112 -8.85 10.16 9.19
CA ALA A 112 -7.99 9.44 10.12
C ALA A 112 -6.75 10.29 10.43
N TRP A 113 -6.33 10.36 11.69
CA TRP A 113 -5.11 11.07 12.09
C TRP A 113 -4.07 10.09 12.61
N LEU A 114 -2.89 10.03 11.97
CA LEU A 114 -1.75 9.17 12.34
C LEU A 114 -2.16 7.73 12.71
N ARG A 115 -3.05 7.14 11.92
CA ARG A 115 -3.54 5.78 12.16
C ARG A 115 -2.45 4.79 11.80
N GLN A 116 -2.14 3.89 12.73
CA GLN A 116 -1.26 2.76 12.47
C GLN A 116 -2.00 1.79 11.55
N LEU A 117 -1.33 1.35 10.50
CA LEU A 117 -1.87 0.37 9.55
C LEU A 117 -1.41 -1.06 9.87
N GLY A 118 -0.48 -1.23 10.82
CA GLY A 118 0.12 -2.53 11.13
C GLY A 118 1.38 -2.80 10.32
N GLU A 119 1.80 -4.06 10.34
CA GLU A 119 2.97 -4.56 9.61
C GLU A 119 2.49 -5.45 8.46
N PHE A 120 2.98 -5.16 7.26
CA PHE A 120 2.74 -5.98 6.09
C PHE A 120 3.73 -7.13 6.09
N ARG A 121 3.36 -8.27 5.49
CA ARG A 121 4.33 -9.35 5.25
C ARG A 121 4.41 -9.71 3.78
N VAL A 122 5.61 -10.01 3.31
CA VAL A 122 5.83 -10.55 1.96
C VAL A 122 6.71 -11.79 2.09
N ASN A 123 6.19 -12.95 1.69
CA ASN A 123 6.86 -14.25 1.84
C ASN A 123 7.39 -14.50 3.26
N GLY A 124 6.64 -14.09 4.27
CA GLY A 124 7.00 -14.21 5.69
C GLY A 124 7.98 -13.15 6.21
N ALA A 125 8.53 -12.27 5.36
CA ALA A 125 9.32 -11.14 5.80
C ALA A 125 8.40 -9.98 6.24
N GLU A 126 8.59 -9.49 7.46
CA GLU A 126 7.80 -8.39 8.03
C GLU A 126 8.30 -7.03 7.55
N SER A 127 7.37 -6.12 7.28
CA SER A 127 7.65 -4.71 7.09
C SER A 127 7.79 -4.00 8.42
N GLY A 128 8.44 -2.83 8.42
CA GLY A 128 8.27 -1.90 9.54
C GLY A 128 6.82 -1.43 9.68
N ALA A 129 6.48 -0.90 10.85
CA ALA A 129 5.17 -0.34 11.13
C ALA A 129 4.86 0.85 10.20
N ALA A 130 3.64 0.86 9.66
CA ALA A 130 3.17 1.91 8.76
C ALA A 130 2.13 2.79 9.44
N SER A 131 2.06 4.06 9.03
CA SER A 131 1.01 4.96 9.52
C SER A 131 0.50 5.91 8.45
N VAL A 132 -0.76 6.33 8.56
CA VAL A 132 -1.38 7.22 7.57
C VAL A 132 -2.20 8.31 8.23
N THR A 133 -2.23 9.46 7.58
CA THR A 133 -3.20 10.53 7.86
C THR A 133 -4.15 10.67 6.68
N VAL A 134 -5.44 10.48 6.90
CA VAL A 134 -6.49 10.73 5.91
C VAL A 134 -7.14 12.06 6.23
N LEU A 135 -6.95 13.02 5.33
CA LEU A 135 -7.58 14.34 5.39
C LEU A 135 -9.04 14.25 4.96
N PRO A 136 -9.94 15.09 5.52
CA PRO A 136 -11.34 15.15 5.10
C PRO A 136 -11.53 15.69 3.68
#